data_AF-A0A959KCG1-F1
#
_entry.id   AF-A0A959KCG1-F1
#
_cell.length_a   1.000
_cell.length_b   1.000
_cell.length_c   1.000
_cell.angle_alpha   90.00
_cell.angle_beta   90.00
_cell.angle_gamma   90.00
#
_symmetry.space_group_name_H-M   'P 1'
#
loop_
_entity.id
_entity.type
_entity.pdbx_description
1 polymer ?
#
loop_
_entity_poly.entity_id
_entity_poly.type
_entity_poly.pdbx_seq_one_letter_code
_entity_poly.pdbx_strand_id
1 'polypeptide(L)'
;MKRIFGRIRLSLFNQSKIGKYLGYAFGEIILVVIGILIALQINNWNENRKSKQELDRIYLSIIDEIDNDVQILNEYLPIFEWKVNTLTRILNGAYSAEDWINNDSLYRSFSSYPDFAISQEKSNLLKTKVALDQKSRDLNNLIADFYNKYTVDIDIKSREAFTSFHRNYAYWEEHEEWFFQAFWQEKFDKLSLYATRSPIFKNKIAFFNALLRRLFLALDSYRKDAIILQKEIESYLIIHRDMAPSSK
;
A
#
# COMPACT_ATOMS: atom_id res chain seq x y z
N MET A 1 -56.42 65.54 39.64
CA MET A 1 -55.27 64.61 39.47
C MET A 1 -55.31 63.99 38.08
N LYS A 2 -54.21 64.02 37.29
CA LYS A 2 -53.94 63.29 36.01
C LYS A 2 -53.43 64.10 34.79
N ARG A 3 -52.78 65.27 34.93
CA ARG A 3 -52.15 65.92 33.74
C ARG A 3 -50.70 66.41 33.88
N ILE A 4 -50.05 66.18 35.02
CA ILE A 4 -48.63 66.53 35.22
C ILE A 4 -47.70 65.34 34.95
N PHE A 5 -48.16 64.10 35.17
CA PHE A 5 -47.40 62.87 34.86
C PHE A 5 -47.32 62.52 33.36
N GLY A 6 -48.04 63.26 32.50
CA GLY A 6 -48.05 63.00 31.05
C GLY A 6 -46.89 63.65 30.27
N ARG A 7 -46.21 64.66 30.83
CA ARG A 7 -45.13 65.37 30.12
C ARG A 7 -43.73 64.88 30.49
N ILE A 8 -43.57 64.25 31.65
CA ILE A 8 -42.27 63.68 32.09
C ILE A 8 -41.96 62.37 31.35
N ARG A 9 -42.98 61.65 30.86
CA ARG A 9 -42.80 60.43 30.05
C ARG A 9 -42.38 60.70 28.60
N LEU A 10 -42.37 61.97 28.15
CA LEU A 10 -42.03 62.36 26.79
C LEU A 10 -40.76 63.22 26.69
N SER A 11 -40.05 63.46 27.80
CA SER A 11 -38.75 64.16 27.79
C SER A 11 -37.55 63.25 28.07
N LEU A 12 -37.78 61.95 28.31
CA LEU A 12 -36.72 60.94 28.38
C LEU A 12 -36.36 60.34 27.02
N PHE A 13 -37.20 60.56 26.00
CA PHE A 13 -36.84 60.37 24.59
C PHE A 13 -36.04 61.58 24.08
N ASN A 14 -34.92 61.86 24.75
CA ASN A 14 -33.81 62.53 24.10
C ASN A 14 -33.31 61.56 23.01
N GLN A 15 -33.90 61.66 21.81
CA GLN A 15 -33.52 60.87 20.62
C GLN A 15 -32.00 60.92 20.36
N SER A 16 -31.34 62.00 20.78
CA SER A 16 -29.88 62.17 20.69
C SER A 16 -29.06 61.35 21.69
N LYS A 17 -29.61 60.95 22.85
CA LYS A 17 -28.91 60.15 23.86
C LYS A 17 -29.14 58.65 23.66
N ILE A 18 -30.37 58.23 23.35
CA ILE A 18 -30.71 56.82 23.08
C ILE A 18 -29.95 56.30 21.84
N GLY A 19 -29.86 57.10 20.77
CA GLY A 19 -29.07 56.74 19.58
C GLY A 19 -27.57 56.55 19.88
N LYS A 20 -27.01 57.33 20.82
CA LYS A 20 -25.62 57.15 21.27
C LYS A 20 -25.46 55.82 22.00
N TYR A 21 -26.32 55.50 22.97
CA TYR A 21 -26.25 54.21 23.68
C TYR A 21 -26.48 53.00 22.76
N LEU A 22 -27.37 53.11 21.77
CA LEU A 22 -27.57 52.06 20.76
C LEU A 22 -26.37 51.91 19.82
N GLY A 23 -25.72 53.02 19.43
CA GLY A 23 -24.49 52.99 18.63
C GLY A 23 -23.32 52.35 19.38
N TYR A 24 -23.17 52.63 20.68
CA TYR A 24 -22.19 51.96 21.53
C TYR A 24 -22.47 50.47 21.69
N ALA A 25 -23.72 50.07 21.96
CA ALA A 25 -24.09 48.66 22.07
C ALA A 25 -23.92 47.89 20.73
N PHE A 26 -24.18 48.54 19.60
CA PHE A 26 -23.95 47.96 18.27
C PHE A 26 -22.45 47.80 17.97
N GLY A 27 -21.62 48.77 18.36
CA GLY A 27 -20.16 48.67 18.26
C GLY A 27 -19.59 47.52 19.11
N GLU A 28 -20.10 47.35 20.33
CA GLU A 28 -19.75 46.24 21.23
C GLU A 28 -20.08 44.88 20.57
N ILE A 29 -21.27 44.74 19.99
CA ILE A 29 -21.68 43.51 19.29
C ILE A 29 -20.76 43.20 18.10
N ILE A 30 -20.42 44.20 17.29
CA ILE A 30 -19.50 44.02 16.15
C ILE A 30 -18.12 43.58 16.63
N LEU A 31 -17.59 44.19 17.69
CA LEU A 31 -16.30 43.82 18.28
C LEU A 31 -16.31 42.38 18.80
N VAL A 32 -17.38 41.98 19.50
CA VAL A 32 -17.56 40.61 19.98
C VAL A 32 -17.63 39.62 18.81
N VAL A 33 -18.39 39.93 17.76
CA VAL A 33 -18.52 39.08 16.57
C VAL A 33 -17.17 38.92 15.86
N ILE A 34 -16.40 40.01 15.67
CA ILE A 34 -15.05 39.95 15.10
C ILE A 34 -14.14 39.07 15.96
N GLY A 35 -14.21 39.21 17.29
CA GLY A 35 -13.45 38.36 18.22
C GLY A 35 -13.77 36.88 18.07
N ILE A 36 -15.05 36.52 17.95
CA ILE A 36 -15.49 35.13 17.73
C ILE A 36 -15.00 34.61 16.37
N LEU A 37 -15.12 35.41 15.30
CA LEU A 37 -14.68 35.01 13.97
C LEU A 37 -13.17 34.76 13.91
N ILE A 38 -12.36 35.61 14.53
CA ILE A 38 -10.91 35.42 14.63
C ILE A 38 -10.59 34.16 15.44
N ALA A 39 -11.27 33.94 16.58
CA ALA A 39 -11.08 32.75 17.40
C ALA A 39 -11.40 31.46 16.61
N LEU A 40 -12.50 31.46 15.86
CA LEU A 40 -12.88 30.34 14.98
C LEU A 40 -11.86 30.13 13.85
N GLN A 41 -11.38 31.20 13.22
CA GLN A 41 -10.35 31.10 12.18
C GLN A 41 -9.03 30.51 12.71
N ILE A 42 -8.58 30.96 13.89
CA ILE A 42 -7.37 30.42 14.53
C ILE A 42 -7.56 28.93 14.86
N ASN A 43 -8.72 28.55 15.39
CA ASN A 43 -9.01 27.15 15.69
C ASN A 43 -9.01 26.29 14.42
N ASN A 44 -9.74 26.70 13.38
CA ASN A 44 -9.79 26.01 12.09
C ASN A 44 -8.41 25.89 11.43
N TRP A 45 -7.59 26.95 11.51
CA TRP A 45 -6.22 26.91 11.00
C TRP A 45 -5.35 25.89 11.75
N ASN A 46 -5.46 25.84 13.08
CA ASN A 46 -4.73 24.87 13.89
C ASN A 46 -5.18 23.42 13.62
N GLU A 47 -6.48 23.18 13.46
CA GLU A 47 -7.04 21.88 13.08
C GLU A 47 -6.57 21.43 11.68
N ASN A 48 -6.60 22.33 10.70
CA ASN A 48 -6.07 22.05 9.35
C ASN A 48 -4.58 21.73 9.38
N ARG A 49 -3.78 22.47 10.18
CA ARG A 49 -2.35 22.20 10.35
C ARG A 49 -2.10 20.81 10.93
N LYS A 50 -2.85 20.40 11.96
CA LYS A 50 -2.75 19.07 12.57
C LYS A 50 -3.12 17.97 11.58
N SER A 51 -4.23 18.16 10.85
CA SER A 51 -4.71 17.22 9.83
C SER A 51 -3.68 17.04 8.71
N LYS A 52 -3.02 18.13 8.28
CA LYS A 52 -1.90 18.08 7.32
C LYS A 52 -0.72 17.29 7.84
N GLN A 53 -0.26 17.58 9.06
CA GLN A 53 0.86 16.84 9.66
C GLN A 53 0.58 15.34 9.79
N GLU A 54 -0.66 14.98 10.13
CA GLU A 54 -1.07 13.58 10.20
C GLU A 54 -1.08 12.92 8.81
N LEU A 55 -1.62 13.59 7.80
CA LEU A 55 -1.65 13.09 6.43
C LEU A 55 -0.23 12.91 5.86
N ASP A 56 0.65 13.89 6.06
CA ASP A 56 2.05 13.81 5.64
C ASP A 56 2.79 12.64 6.31
N ARG A 57 2.51 12.36 7.59
CA ARG A 57 3.07 11.17 8.28
C ARG A 57 2.58 9.86 7.69
N ILE A 58 1.31 9.79 7.28
CA ILE A 58 0.76 8.60 6.62
C ILE A 58 1.45 8.39 5.28
N TYR A 59 1.62 9.44 4.47
CA TYR A 59 2.35 9.36 3.21
C TYR A 59 3.79 8.88 3.39
N LEU A 60 4.52 9.40 4.38
CA LEU A 60 5.87 8.93 4.70
C LEU A 60 5.86 7.45 5.11
N SER A 61 4.89 7.01 5.91
CA SER A 61 4.80 5.58 6.27
C SER A 61 4.47 4.66 5.09
N ILE A 62 3.76 5.16 4.08
CA ILE A 62 3.49 4.43 2.83
C ILE A 62 4.76 4.34 1.99
N ILE A 63 5.58 5.40 1.95
CA ILE A 63 6.90 5.37 1.31
C ILE A 63 7.77 4.30 1.98
N ASP A 64 7.85 4.28 3.31
CA ASP A 64 8.64 3.28 4.04
C ASP A 64 8.15 1.83 3.76
N GLU A 65 6.84 1.62 3.66
CA GLU A 65 6.25 0.32 3.30
C GLU A 65 6.65 -0.10 1.87
N ILE A 66 6.53 0.81 0.90
CA ILE A 66 6.93 0.58 -0.49
C ILE A 66 8.43 0.29 -0.59
N ASP A 67 9.28 1.01 0.15
CA ASP A 67 10.71 0.78 0.15
C ASP A 67 11.08 -0.62 0.62
N ASN A 68 10.48 -1.07 1.72
CA ASN A 68 10.69 -2.42 2.24
C ASN A 68 10.25 -3.48 1.21
N ASP A 69 9.08 -3.30 0.61
CA ASP A 69 8.58 -4.22 -0.41
C ASP A 69 9.49 -4.28 -1.64
N VAL A 70 9.96 -3.12 -2.12
CA VAL A 70 10.88 -3.05 -3.26
C VAL A 70 12.21 -3.73 -2.94
N GLN A 71 12.74 -3.56 -1.73
CA GLN A 71 13.97 -4.24 -1.28
C GLN A 71 13.78 -5.76 -1.28
N ILE A 72 12.70 -6.26 -0.66
CA ILE A 72 12.37 -7.70 -0.66
C ILE A 72 12.25 -8.23 -2.09
N LEU A 73 11.57 -7.51 -2.98
CA LEU A 73 11.39 -7.94 -4.36
C LEU A 73 12.67 -7.90 -5.19
N ASN A 74 13.61 -7.02 -4.87
CA ASN A 74 14.94 -7.04 -5.50
C ASN A 74 15.73 -8.31 -5.14
N GLU A 75 15.48 -8.90 -3.96
CA GLU A 75 16.06 -10.19 -3.57
C GLU A 75 15.30 -11.37 -4.21
N TYR A 76 13.98 -11.29 -4.29
CA TYR A 76 13.14 -12.43 -4.71
C TYR A 76 13.02 -12.58 -6.22
N LEU A 77 12.90 -11.49 -6.99
CA LEU A 77 12.69 -11.57 -8.44
C LEU A 77 13.81 -12.33 -9.18
N PRO A 78 15.11 -12.17 -8.85
CA PRO A 78 16.17 -13.00 -9.45
C PRO A 78 15.99 -14.50 -9.17
N ILE A 79 15.48 -14.87 -7.99
CA ILE A 79 15.21 -16.26 -7.62
C ILE A 79 14.06 -16.81 -8.48
N PHE A 80 12.98 -16.06 -8.64
CA PHE A 80 11.87 -16.42 -9.51
C PHE A 80 12.32 -16.59 -10.96
N GLU A 81 13.11 -15.65 -11.48
CA GLU A 81 13.65 -15.70 -12.84
C GLU A 81 14.51 -16.96 -13.05
N TRP A 82 15.44 -17.23 -12.14
CA TRP A 82 16.27 -18.44 -12.18
C TRP A 82 15.42 -19.71 -12.17
N LYS A 83 14.40 -19.80 -11.30
CA LYS A 83 13.49 -20.96 -11.24
C LYS A 83 12.73 -21.13 -12.55
N VAL A 84 12.07 -20.09 -13.05
CA VAL A 84 11.29 -20.14 -14.29
C VAL A 84 12.16 -20.56 -15.48
N ASN A 85 13.36 -20.02 -15.59
CA ASN A 85 14.30 -20.37 -16.65
C ASN A 85 14.78 -21.83 -16.53
N THR A 86 15.10 -22.28 -15.32
CA THR A 86 15.55 -23.66 -15.07
C THR A 86 14.44 -24.67 -15.35
N LEU A 87 13.22 -24.43 -14.87
CA LEU A 87 12.06 -25.29 -15.14
C LEU A 87 11.71 -25.33 -16.63
N THR A 88 11.84 -24.22 -17.34
CA THR A 88 11.65 -24.18 -18.80
C THR A 88 12.67 -25.06 -19.52
N ARG A 89 13.94 -25.01 -19.10
CA ARG A 89 15.01 -25.88 -19.64
C ARG A 89 14.77 -27.35 -19.33
N ILE A 90 14.29 -27.67 -18.12
CA ILE A 90 13.88 -29.03 -17.73
C ILE A 90 12.77 -29.55 -18.67
N LEU A 91 11.73 -28.75 -18.90
CA LEU A 91 10.59 -29.13 -19.75
C LEU A 91 11.01 -29.34 -21.21
N ASN A 92 12.00 -28.59 -21.68
CA ASN A 92 12.57 -28.72 -23.01
C ASN A 92 13.60 -29.86 -23.14
N GLY A 93 13.82 -30.65 -22.08
CA GLY A 93 14.74 -31.79 -22.11
C GLY A 93 16.22 -31.40 -22.15
N ALA A 94 16.58 -30.21 -21.65
CA ALA A 94 17.96 -29.72 -21.71
C ALA A 94 18.93 -30.39 -20.73
N TYR A 95 18.44 -31.32 -19.89
CA TYR A 95 19.22 -31.99 -18.85
C TYR A 95 19.08 -33.50 -18.97
N SER A 96 20.22 -34.19 -18.98
CA SER A 96 20.36 -35.63 -18.91
C SER A 96 20.18 -36.15 -17.48
N ALA A 97 20.05 -37.47 -17.31
CA ALA A 97 19.97 -38.07 -15.96
C ALA A 97 21.24 -37.79 -15.13
N GLU A 98 22.41 -37.72 -15.77
CA GLU A 98 23.67 -37.39 -15.10
C GLU A 98 23.71 -35.94 -14.60
N ASP A 99 23.14 -35.00 -15.35
CA ASP A 99 23.02 -33.61 -14.91
C ASP A 99 22.20 -33.49 -13.61
N TRP A 100 21.11 -34.26 -13.48
CA TRP A 100 20.30 -34.31 -12.26
C TRP A 100 21.04 -34.87 -11.05
N ILE A 101 21.90 -35.87 -11.26
CA ILE A 101 22.68 -36.49 -10.18
C ILE A 101 23.73 -35.50 -9.64
N ASN A 102 24.34 -34.73 -10.54
CA ASN A 102 25.46 -33.84 -10.21
C ASN A 102 25.02 -32.40 -9.86
N ASN A 103 23.73 -32.08 -9.93
CA ASN A 103 23.24 -30.71 -9.78
C ASN A 103 21.97 -30.63 -8.92
N ASP A 104 22.14 -30.38 -7.62
CA ASP A 104 21.05 -30.20 -6.67
C ASP A 104 20.17 -28.99 -6.99
N SER A 105 20.68 -28.01 -7.75
CA SER A 105 19.92 -26.81 -8.13
C SER A 105 18.71 -27.15 -9.02
N LEU A 106 18.75 -28.25 -9.78
CA LEU A 106 17.59 -28.70 -10.55
C LEU A 106 16.44 -29.13 -9.64
N TYR A 107 16.74 -29.82 -8.55
CA TYR A 107 15.76 -30.13 -7.51
C TYR A 107 15.25 -28.86 -6.82
N ARG A 108 16.18 -27.96 -6.41
CA ARG A 108 15.84 -26.67 -5.79
C ARG A 108 14.97 -25.78 -6.67
N SER A 109 14.96 -25.96 -7.99
CA SER A 109 14.16 -25.15 -8.91
C SER A 109 12.65 -25.31 -8.70
N PHE A 110 12.19 -26.47 -8.20
CA PHE A 110 10.78 -26.73 -7.93
C PHE A 110 10.45 -27.09 -6.47
N SER A 111 11.46 -27.23 -5.60
CA SER A 111 11.25 -27.61 -4.20
C SER A 111 11.05 -26.45 -3.22
N SER A 112 11.11 -25.21 -3.72
CA SER A 112 10.81 -24.01 -2.94
C SER A 112 10.51 -22.83 -3.85
N TYR A 113 9.98 -21.74 -3.29
CA TYR A 113 10.02 -20.39 -3.87
C TYR A 113 9.74 -19.38 -2.74
N PRO A 114 10.19 -18.12 -2.84
CA PRO A 114 9.94 -17.13 -1.81
C PRO A 114 8.47 -16.67 -1.84
N ASP A 115 7.90 -16.43 -0.67
CA ASP A 115 6.53 -15.92 -0.52
C ASP A 115 6.54 -14.39 -0.38
N PHE A 116 5.52 -13.72 -0.92
CA PHE A 116 5.39 -12.27 -0.87
C PHE A 116 3.92 -11.86 -0.74
N ALA A 117 3.66 -10.92 0.16
CA ALA A 117 2.35 -10.35 0.40
C ALA A 117 2.45 -8.84 0.58
N ILE A 118 1.47 -8.12 0.04
CA ILE A 118 1.37 -6.66 0.17
C ILE A 118 0.60 -6.33 1.44
N SER A 119 1.21 -5.52 2.31
CA SER A 119 0.51 -4.92 3.45
C SER A 119 -0.54 -3.92 2.96
N GLN A 120 -1.72 -3.91 3.58
CA GLN A 120 -2.75 -2.89 3.33
C GLN A 120 -3.00 -2.01 4.56
N GLU A 121 -2.18 -2.11 5.61
CA GLU A 121 -2.44 -1.39 6.85
C GLU A 121 -2.45 0.12 6.63
N LYS A 122 -1.42 0.66 5.96
CA LYS A 122 -1.27 2.11 5.76
C LYS A 122 -2.21 2.66 4.70
N SER A 123 -2.46 1.91 3.62
CA SER A 123 -3.44 2.30 2.61
C SER A 123 -4.87 2.32 3.17
N ASN A 124 -5.21 1.39 4.05
CA ASN A 124 -6.50 1.41 4.75
C ASN A 124 -6.59 2.54 5.77
N LEU A 125 -5.51 2.85 6.48
CA LEU A 125 -5.45 4.04 7.34
C LEU A 125 -5.68 5.32 6.53
N LEU A 126 -5.07 5.45 5.35
CA LEU A 126 -5.26 6.61 4.47
C LEU A 126 -6.73 6.82 4.06
N LYS A 127 -7.45 5.73 3.75
CA LYS A 127 -8.89 5.77 3.40
C LYS A 127 -9.76 6.36 4.52
N THR A 128 -9.29 6.35 5.76
CA THR A 128 -10.02 6.95 6.90
C THR A 128 -9.85 8.48 6.98
N LYS A 129 -8.93 9.06 6.21
CA LYS A 129 -8.59 10.48 6.28
C LYS A 129 -9.33 11.31 5.24
N VAL A 130 -9.78 12.48 5.66
CA VAL A 130 -10.38 13.48 4.77
C VAL A 130 -9.26 14.20 4.01
N ALA A 131 -9.40 14.29 2.69
CA ALA A 131 -8.48 15.07 1.88
C ALA A 131 -8.60 16.56 2.19
N LEU A 132 -7.47 17.27 2.18
CA LEU A 132 -7.37 18.67 2.59
C LEU A 132 -7.66 19.63 1.43
N ASP A 133 -7.42 19.19 0.21
CA ASP A 133 -7.56 19.94 -1.03
C ASP A 133 -7.75 18.99 -2.23
N GLN A 134 -7.70 19.50 -3.45
CA GLN A 134 -7.81 18.68 -4.66
C GLN A 134 -6.57 17.79 -4.86
N LYS A 135 -5.37 18.30 -4.61
CA LYS A 135 -4.10 17.58 -4.85
C LYS A 135 -3.98 16.36 -3.93
N SER A 136 -4.29 16.51 -2.65
CA SER A 136 -4.35 15.40 -1.70
C SER A 136 -5.43 14.39 -2.06
N ARG A 137 -6.57 14.83 -2.61
CA ARG A 137 -7.62 13.93 -3.12
C ARG A 137 -7.10 13.09 -4.28
N ASP A 138 -6.43 13.72 -5.24
CA ASP A 138 -5.88 13.05 -6.42
C ASP A 138 -4.80 12.04 -6.01
N LEU A 139 -3.90 12.42 -5.09
CA LEU A 139 -2.88 11.51 -4.56
C LEU A 139 -3.49 10.33 -3.78
N ASN A 140 -4.50 10.57 -2.94
CA ASN A 140 -5.20 9.51 -2.21
C ASN A 140 -5.84 8.48 -3.15
N ASN A 141 -6.44 8.95 -4.25
CA ASN A 141 -7.03 8.08 -5.26
C ASN A 141 -5.95 7.27 -5.98
N LEU A 142 -4.84 7.90 -6.36
CA LEU A 142 -3.71 7.22 -6.99
C LEU A 142 -3.16 6.10 -6.10
N ILE A 143 -2.95 6.37 -4.81
CA ILE A 143 -2.53 5.37 -3.83
C ILE A 143 -3.56 4.25 -3.72
N ALA A 144 -4.84 4.57 -3.59
CA ALA A 144 -5.89 3.57 -3.46
C ALA A 144 -5.98 2.66 -4.70
N ASP A 145 -5.91 3.22 -5.90
CA ASP A 145 -5.95 2.49 -7.16
C ASP A 145 -4.75 1.56 -7.30
N PHE A 146 -3.56 1.99 -6.89
CA PHE A 146 -2.36 1.16 -6.86
C PHE A 146 -2.54 -0.09 -5.99
N TYR A 147 -2.96 0.07 -4.73
CA TYR A 147 -3.15 -1.08 -3.84
C TYR A 147 -4.29 -1.99 -4.31
N ASN A 148 -5.38 -1.42 -4.83
CA ASN A 148 -6.50 -2.19 -5.37
C ASN A 148 -6.10 -3.02 -6.59
N LYS A 149 -5.25 -2.47 -7.47
CA LYS A 149 -4.74 -3.16 -8.65
C LYS A 149 -3.92 -4.40 -8.27
N TYR A 150 -3.04 -4.28 -7.28
CA TYR A 150 -2.02 -5.29 -7.04
C TYR A 150 -2.36 -6.30 -5.94
N THR A 151 -3.04 -5.89 -4.88
CA THR A 151 -3.13 -6.75 -3.70
C THR A 151 -3.89 -8.04 -3.97
N VAL A 152 -5.07 -7.96 -4.59
CA VAL A 152 -5.90 -9.14 -4.89
C VAL A 152 -5.22 -10.01 -5.94
N ASP A 153 -4.62 -9.38 -6.95
CA ASP A 153 -4.02 -10.08 -8.08
C ASP A 153 -2.78 -10.90 -7.67
N ILE A 154 -1.91 -10.32 -6.84
CA ILE A 154 -0.73 -11.00 -6.30
C ILE A 154 -1.14 -12.09 -5.31
N ASP A 155 -2.07 -11.81 -4.40
CA ASP A 155 -2.56 -12.81 -3.44
C ASP A 155 -3.13 -14.05 -4.14
N ILE A 156 -3.96 -13.87 -5.17
CA ILE A 156 -4.50 -14.99 -5.94
C ILE A 156 -3.37 -15.79 -6.59
N LYS A 157 -2.42 -15.14 -7.27
CA LYS A 157 -1.32 -15.82 -7.94
C LYS A 157 -0.38 -16.54 -6.97
N SER A 158 -0.09 -15.94 -5.81
CA SER A 158 0.68 -16.56 -4.73
C SER A 158 -0.02 -17.81 -4.22
N ARG A 159 -1.33 -17.74 -3.94
CA ARG A 159 -2.13 -18.89 -3.50
C ARG A 159 -2.23 -20.00 -4.55
N GLU A 160 -2.36 -19.66 -5.82
CA GLU A 160 -2.36 -20.65 -6.91
C GLU A 160 -1.01 -21.39 -6.98
N ALA A 161 0.10 -20.64 -6.96
CA ALA A 161 1.45 -21.22 -6.97
C ALA A 161 1.69 -22.11 -5.74
N PHE A 162 1.28 -21.64 -4.56
CA PHE A 162 1.34 -22.37 -3.29
C PHE A 162 0.56 -23.67 -3.35
N THR A 163 -0.67 -23.60 -3.83
CA THR A 163 -1.54 -24.78 -3.96
C THR A 163 -0.92 -25.80 -4.92
N SER A 164 -0.39 -25.35 -6.07
CA SER A 164 0.29 -26.25 -7.00
C SER A 164 1.54 -26.88 -6.40
N PHE A 165 2.35 -26.10 -5.70
CA PHE A 165 3.54 -26.57 -5.01
C PHE A 165 3.20 -27.66 -3.98
N HIS A 166 2.28 -27.38 -3.07
CA HIS A 166 1.87 -28.32 -2.03
C HIS A 166 1.23 -29.58 -2.59
N ARG A 167 0.40 -29.48 -3.62
CA ARG A 167 -0.17 -30.66 -4.29
C ARG A 167 0.88 -31.53 -4.96
N ASN A 168 1.96 -30.95 -5.47
CA ASN A 168 3.07 -31.70 -6.03
C ASN A 168 3.85 -32.40 -4.92
N TYR A 169 4.16 -31.69 -3.84
CA TYR A 169 4.86 -32.22 -2.68
C TYR A 169 4.11 -33.40 -2.04
N ALA A 170 2.82 -33.22 -1.73
CA ALA A 170 2.01 -34.27 -1.12
C ALA A 170 1.94 -35.52 -2.01
N TYR A 171 1.80 -35.34 -3.32
CA TYR A 171 1.82 -36.46 -4.26
C TYR A 171 3.16 -37.22 -4.21
N TRP A 172 4.29 -36.50 -4.25
CA TRP A 172 5.60 -37.15 -4.24
C TRP A 172 5.96 -37.79 -2.89
N GLU A 173 5.55 -37.16 -1.78
CA GLU A 173 5.67 -37.72 -0.43
C GLU A 173 5.00 -39.10 -0.33
N GLU A 174 3.78 -39.23 -0.87
CA GLU A 174 2.98 -40.45 -0.76
C GLU A 174 3.34 -41.52 -1.81
N HIS A 175 3.81 -41.12 -3.00
CA HIS A 175 3.88 -42.02 -4.16
C HIS A 175 5.28 -42.27 -4.70
N GLU A 176 6.28 -41.47 -4.32
CA GLU A 176 7.59 -41.52 -4.97
C GLU A 176 8.73 -41.82 -3.99
N GLU A 177 9.36 -42.99 -4.14
CA GLU A 177 10.50 -43.40 -3.32
C GLU A 177 11.69 -42.43 -3.38
N TRP A 178 11.83 -41.70 -4.49
CA TRP A 178 12.90 -40.72 -4.64
C TRP A 178 12.74 -39.53 -3.70
N PHE A 179 11.54 -39.26 -3.15
CA PHE A 179 11.29 -38.08 -2.33
C PHE A 179 12.19 -38.06 -1.09
N PHE A 180 12.19 -39.13 -0.28
CA PHE A 180 13.08 -39.25 0.87
C PHE A 180 14.57 -39.20 0.47
N GLN A 181 14.92 -39.83 -0.65
CA GLN A 181 16.31 -39.87 -1.13
C GLN A 181 16.81 -38.48 -1.53
N ALA A 182 16.02 -37.72 -2.30
CA ALA A 182 16.38 -36.39 -2.74
C ALA A 182 16.28 -35.35 -1.62
N PHE A 183 15.20 -35.39 -0.82
CA PHE A 183 14.91 -34.38 0.21
C PHE A 183 15.81 -34.53 1.44
N TRP A 184 16.08 -35.75 1.89
CA TRP A 184 16.83 -36.00 3.13
C TRP A 184 18.27 -36.47 2.89
N GLN A 185 18.49 -37.29 1.86
CA GLN A 185 19.80 -37.89 1.61
C GLN A 185 20.62 -37.17 0.52
N GLU A 186 20.03 -36.17 -0.15
CA GLU A 186 20.62 -35.48 -1.31
C GLU A 186 21.07 -36.45 -2.41
N LYS A 187 20.33 -37.55 -2.59
CA LYS A 187 20.56 -38.56 -3.64
C LYS A 187 19.52 -38.43 -4.73
N PHE A 188 19.96 -38.10 -5.93
CA PHE A 188 19.07 -37.75 -7.04
C PHE A 188 18.95 -38.85 -8.12
N ASP A 189 19.50 -40.05 -7.92
CA ASP A 189 19.47 -41.13 -8.93
C ASP A 189 18.05 -41.54 -9.35
N LYS A 190 17.15 -41.74 -8.39
CA LYS A 190 15.75 -42.08 -8.71
C LYS A 190 14.96 -40.87 -9.19
N LEU A 191 15.26 -39.68 -8.66
CA LEU A 191 14.65 -38.43 -9.13
C LEU A 191 15.04 -38.16 -10.59
N SER A 192 16.28 -38.41 -11.00
CA SER A 192 16.74 -38.19 -12.37
C SER A 192 15.98 -39.06 -13.37
N LEU A 193 15.74 -40.33 -13.02
CA LEU A 193 14.92 -41.24 -13.81
C LEU A 193 13.47 -40.77 -13.88
N TYR A 194 12.90 -40.33 -12.77
CA TYR A 194 11.55 -39.78 -12.74
C TYR A 194 11.43 -38.52 -13.58
N ALA A 195 12.32 -37.55 -13.39
CA ALA A 195 12.31 -36.26 -14.06
C ALA A 195 12.49 -36.38 -15.58
N THR A 196 13.32 -37.32 -16.04
CA THR A 196 13.61 -37.51 -17.47
C THR A 196 12.55 -38.35 -18.19
N ARG A 197 11.85 -39.26 -17.49
CA ARG A 197 10.96 -40.25 -18.12
C ARG A 197 9.48 -40.08 -17.80
N SER A 198 9.12 -39.44 -16.68
CA SER A 198 7.74 -39.37 -16.21
C SER A 198 6.94 -38.27 -16.92
N PRO A 199 5.84 -38.60 -17.63
CA PRO A 199 4.92 -37.59 -18.13
C PRO A 199 4.19 -36.87 -16.99
N ILE A 200 4.00 -37.53 -15.83
CA ILE A 200 3.39 -36.92 -14.64
C ILE A 200 4.28 -35.80 -14.12
N PHE A 201 5.59 -36.03 -14.04
CA PHE A 201 6.54 -34.99 -13.66
C PHE A 201 6.45 -33.79 -14.60
N LYS A 202 6.50 -34.03 -15.92
CA LYS A 202 6.41 -32.95 -16.92
C LYS A 202 5.13 -32.14 -16.77
N ASN A 203 3.98 -32.77 -16.58
CA ASN A 203 2.70 -32.08 -16.39
C ASN A 203 2.69 -31.22 -15.11
N LYS A 204 3.18 -31.76 -13.99
CA LYS A 204 3.26 -31.06 -12.71
C LYS A 204 4.20 -29.85 -12.77
N ILE A 205 5.38 -30.02 -13.38
CA ILE A 205 6.37 -28.95 -13.55
C ILE A 205 5.91 -27.89 -14.55
N ALA A 206 5.25 -28.29 -15.65
CA ALA A 206 4.73 -27.34 -16.63
C ALA A 206 3.67 -26.41 -16.00
N PHE A 207 2.74 -26.98 -15.23
CA PHE A 207 1.72 -26.19 -14.55
C PHE A 207 2.33 -25.28 -13.49
N PHE A 208 3.22 -25.79 -12.64
CA PHE A 208 3.89 -25.00 -11.61
C PHE A 208 4.73 -23.86 -12.22
N ASN A 209 5.49 -24.12 -13.28
CA ASN A 209 6.28 -23.11 -13.99
C ASN A 209 5.39 -22.00 -14.58
N ALA A 210 4.22 -22.35 -15.13
CA ALA A 210 3.27 -21.36 -15.64
C ALA A 210 2.75 -20.44 -14.53
N LEU A 211 2.49 -20.98 -13.34
CA LEU A 211 2.06 -20.20 -12.18
C LEU A 211 3.19 -19.30 -11.64
N LEU A 212 4.41 -19.83 -11.51
CA LEU A 212 5.58 -19.04 -11.11
C LEU A 212 5.84 -17.89 -12.08
N ARG A 213 5.73 -18.11 -13.40
CA ARG A 213 5.89 -17.06 -14.40
C ARG A 213 4.82 -15.97 -14.26
N ARG A 214 3.56 -16.34 -14.03
CA ARG A 214 2.47 -15.39 -13.79
C ARG A 214 2.73 -14.55 -12.53
N LEU A 215 3.16 -15.20 -11.45
CA LEU A 215 3.49 -14.53 -10.20
C LEU A 215 4.68 -13.58 -10.37
N PHE A 216 5.78 -14.05 -10.97
CA PHE A 216 6.96 -13.24 -11.29
C PHE A 216 6.59 -11.95 -12.03
N LEU A 217 5.78 -12.05 -13.09
CA LEU A 217 5.38 -10.87 -13.87
C LEU A 217 4.53 -9.89 -13.06
N ALA A 218 3.65 -10.37 -12.17
CA ALA A 218 2.84 -9.53 -11.30
C ALA A 218 3.72 -8.82 -10.25
N LEU A 219 4.65 -9.53 -9.63
CA LEU A 219 5.59 -8.97 -8.65
C LEU A 219 6.53 -7.93 -9.28
N ASP A 220 7.06 -8.20 -10.48
CA ASP A 220 7.91 -7.25 -11.20
C ASP A 220 7.13 -5.98 -11.59
N SER A 221 5.87 -6.13 -12.00
CA SER A 221 4.99 -5.00 -12.32
C SER A 221 4.69 -4.17 -11.07
N TYR A 222 4.36 -4.82 -9.95
CA TYR A 222 4.16 -4.15 -8.66
C TYR A 222 5.41 -3.36 -8.27
N ARG A 223 6.60 -3.99 -8.28
CA ARG A 223 7.86 -3.33 -7.92
C ARG A 223 8.10 -2.06 -8.75
N LYS A 224 7.90 -2.13 -10.07
CA LYS A 224 8.11 -1.00 -10.98
C LYS A 224 7.13 0.14 -10.71
N ASP A 225 5.85 -0.19 -10.57
CA ASP A 225 4.81 0.80 -10.29
C ASP A 225 4.94 1.38 -8.87
N ALA A 226 5.43 0.60 -7.90
CA ALA A 226 5.67 1.04 -6.52
C ALA A 226 6.73 2.16 -6.49
N ILE A 227 7.83 1.99 -7.23
CA ILE A 227 8.88 3.01 -7.38
C ILE A 227 8.33 4.29 -8.02
N ILE A 228 7.38 4.18 -8.95
CA ILE A 228 6.73 5.34 -9.57
C ILE A 228 5.83 6.03 -8.52
N LEU A 229 4.99 5.27 -7.82
CA LEU A 229 4.11 5.81 -6.79
C LEU A 229 4.89 6.52 -5.68
N GLN A 230 6.00 5.93 -5.24
CA GLN A 230 6.89 6.54 -4.25
C GLN A 230 7.32 7.95 -4.69
N LYS A 231 7.79 8.10 -5.93
CA LYS A 231 8.21 9.41 -6.47
C LYS A 231 7.08 10.43 -6.54
N GLU A 232 5.86 9.98 -6.83
CA GLU A 232 4.68 10.85 -6.83
C GLU A 232 4.35 11.36 -5.41
N ILE A 233 4.42 10.46 -4.41
CA ILE A 233 4.23 10.83 -3.01
C ILE A 233 5.33 11.80 -2.54
N GLU A 234 6.60 11.52 -2.86
CA GLU A 234 7.73 12.40 -2.53
C GLU A 234 7.59 13.78 -3.17
N SER A 235 7.22 13.83 -4.44
CA SER A 235 7.00 15.08 -5.18
C SER A 235 5.88 15.91 -4.55
N TYR A 236 4.79 15.26 -4.13
CA TYR A 236 3.74 15.91 -3.35
C TYR A 236 4.30 16.46 -2.04
N LEU A 237 5.04 15.67 -1.25
CA LEU A 237 5.56 16.11 0.03
C LEU A 237 6.54 17.29 -0.09
N ILE A 238 7.39 17.32 -1.12
CA ILE A 238 8.34 18.43 -1.39
C ILE A 238 7.58 19.73 -1.65
N ILE A 239 6.64 19.72 -2.61
CA ILE A 239 5.85 20.91 -2.97
C ILE A 239 5.11 21.48 -1.75
N HIS A 240 4.66 20.63 -0.84
CA HIS A 240 3.86 21.03 0.32
C HIS A 240 4.69 21.34 1.58
N ARG A 241 6.01 21.10 1.56
CA ARG A 241 6.96 21.52 2.60
C ARG A 241 7.35 23.00 2.44
N ASP A 242 7.50 23.46 1.20
CA ASP A 242 7.87 24.86 0.87
C ASP A 242 6.73 25.86 1.08
N MET A 243 5.51 25.39 1.33
CA MET A 243 4.33 26.22 1.62
C MET A 243 4.03 26.36 3.13
N ALA A 244 4.82 25.74 4.01
CA ALA A 244 4.70 25.98 5.44
C ALA A 244 5.38 27.32 5.78
N PRO A 245 4.67 28.33 6.32
CA PRO A 245 5.33 29.55 6.77
C PRO A 245 6.36 29.15 7.83
N SER A 246 7.61 29.56 7.59
CA SER A 246 8.68 29.44 8.55
C SER A 246 8.21 30.05 9.87
N SER A 247 7.97 29.20 10.86
CA SER A 247 7.80 29.64 12.24
C SER A 247 9.18 30.11 12.70
N LYS A 248 9.45 31.40 12.50
CA LYS A 248 10.41 32.14 13.31
C LYS A 248 9.87 32.30 14.73
#